data_AF-A0A9W9W259-F1
#
_entry.id   AF-A0A9W9W259-F1
#
_cell.length_a   1.000
_cell.length_b   1.000
_cell.length_c   1.000
_cell.angle_alpha   90.00
_cell.angle_beta   90.00
_cell.angle_gamma   90.00
#
_symmetry.space_group_name_H-M   'P 1'
#
loop_
_entity.id
_entity.type
_entity.pdbx_description
1 polymer ?
#
loop_
_entity_poly.entity_id
_entity_poly.type
_entity_poly.pdbx_seq_one_letter_code
_entity_poly.pdbx_strand_id
1 'polypeptide(L)'
;MIPFTLILIICGEFTPLIVPIFGSAITPATCRVPSQITKERETGSKRKYLALTAHANAQAAQQVGTMPATVQIGSEQEMALLATRFANAEFARDADASAVLAASAVFGIVKSHQPRFGGLLMGAVYRPRLRKYLRYLEIDDGMIRDGGGVRGLSVEEVRFALEERGLGDVGSILRKGRKVEDVERKALEMWLDARKG
;
A
#
# COMPACT_ATOMS: atom_id res chain seq x y z
N MET A 1 2.34 13.44 -12.73
CA MET A 1 0.88 13.56 -12.92
C MET A 1 0.66 14.68 -13.92
N ILE A 2 -0.08 14.44 -14.99
CA ILE A 2 -0.54 15.54 -15.85
C ILE A 2 -1.60 16.29 -15.01
N PRO A 3 -1.52 17.62 -14.85
CA PRO A 3 -2.55 18.36 -14.14
C PRO A 3 -3.92 18.10 -14.79
N PHE A 4 -4.89 17.59 -14.02
CA PHE A 4 -6.24 17.34 -14.51
C PHE A 4 -6.85 18.61 -15.14
N THR A 5 -6.45 19.78 -14.65
CA THR A 5 -6.78 21.11 -15.20
C THR A 5 -6.39 21.28 -16.67
N LEU A 6 -5.22 20.79 -17.10
CA LEU A 6 -4.78 20.88 -18.50
C LEU A 6 -5.70 20.07 -19.42
N ILE A 7 -6.27 18.98 -18.93
CA ILE A 7 -7.15 18.10 -19.71
C ILE A 7 -8.54 18.70 -19.83
N LEU A 8 -9.06 19.35 -18.78
CA LEU A 8 -10.31 20.11 -18.88
C LEU A 8 -10.19 21.30 -19.84
N ILE A 9 -9.01 21.95 -19.90
CA ILE A 9 -8.76 23.07 -20.82
C ILE A 9 -8.68 22.60 -22.27
N ILE A 10 -7.96 21.51 -22.54
CA ILE A 10 -7.73 21.02 -23.91
C ILE A 10 -8.94 20.21 -24.41
N CYS A 11 -9.59 19.46 -23.52
CA CYS A 11 -10.58 18.45 -23.87
C CYS A 11 -11.94 18.70 -23.23
N GLY A 12 -12.29 19.95 -22.92
CA GLY A 12 -13.49 20.32 -22.14
C GLY A 12 -14.73 19.49 -22.43
N GLU A 13 -15.13 19.37 -23.69
CA GLU A 13 -16.32 18.58 -24.10
C GLU A 13 -16.03 17.09 -24.34
N PHE A 14 -14.78 16.72 -24.65
CA PHE A 14 -14.36 15.32 -24.91
C PHE A 14 -13.88 14.58 -23.66
N THR A 15 -13.86 15.22 -22.50
CA THR A 15 -13.43 14.63 -21.22
C THR A 15 -14.18 13.33 -20.88
N PRO A 16 -15.51 13.21 -21.12
CA PRO A 16 -16.25 11.95 -20.92
C PRO A 16 -15.77 10.78 -21.80
N LEU A 17 -15.16 11.05 -22.96
CA LEU A 17 -14.61 10.02 -23.87
C LEU A 17 -13.16 9.66 -23.52
N ILE A 18 -12.38 10.63 -23.05
CA ILE A 18 -10.96 10.47 -22.73
C ILE A 18 -10.76 9.77 -21.38
N VAL A 19 -11.57 10.10 -20.37
CA VAL A 19 -11.45 9.55 -19.02
C VAL A 19 -11.53 8.02 -18.97
N PRO A 20 -12.44 7.34 -19.68
CA PRO A 20 -12.46 5.88 -19.74
C PRO A 20 -11.20 5.26 -20.37
N ILE A 21 -10.59 5.95 -21.35
CA ILE A 21 -9.42 5.46 -22.10
C ILE A 21 -8.15 5.55 -21.26
N PHE A 22 -7.91 6.71 -20.65
CA PHE A 22 -6.67 6.96 -19.90
C PHE A 22 -6.76 6.56 -18.41
N GLY A 23 -7.97 6.35 -17.91
CA GLY A 23 -8.22 5.79 -16.59
C GLY A 23 -7.65 6.62 -15.44
N SER A 24 -7.22 5.93 -14.39
CA SER A 24 -6.77 6.53 -13.14
C SER A 24 -5.39 7.22 -13.19
N ALA A 25 -4.70 7.16 -14.33
CA ALA A 25 -3.46 7.89 -14.55
C ALA A 25 -3.68 9.41 -14.64
N ILE A 26 -4.91 9.81 -14.98
CA ILE A 26 -5.30 11.17 -15.29
C ILE A 26 -6.35 11.71 -14.30
N THR A 27 -7.27 10.86 -13.85
CA THR A 27 -8.36 11.30 -12.97
C THR A 27 -7.90 11.43 -11.51
N PRO A 28 -8.25 12.55 -10.84
CA PRO A 28 -8.13 12.68 -9.39
C PRO A 28 -8.92 11.57 -8.68
N ALA A 29 -8.51 11.20 -7.47
CA ALA A 29 -9.16 10.15 -6.68
C ALA A 29 -10.67 10.40 -6.51
N THR A 30 -11.07 11.66 -6.32
CA THR A 30 -12.47 12.10 -6.20
C THR A 30 -13.31 11.88 -7.46
N CYS A 31 -12.67 11.71 -8.63
CA CYS A 31 -13.33 11.54 -9.92
C CYS A 31 -13.21 10.12 -10.48
N ARG A 32 -12.69 9.16 -9.70
CA ARG A 32 -12.52 7.77 -10.15
C ARG A 32 -13.84 7.02 -10.11
N VAL A 33 -14.14 6.31 -11.21
CA VAL A 33 -15.30 5.42 -11.25
C VAL A 33 -15.03 4.11 -10.50
N PRO A 34 -16.06 3.41 -10.00
CA PRO A 34 -15.87 2.21 -9.18
C PRO A 34 -14.98 1.14 -9.82
N SER A 35 -15.09 0.90 -11.12
CA SER A 35 -14.26 -0.07 -11.85
C SER A 35 -12.78 0.32 -11.94
N GLN A 36 -12.47 1.62 -11.87
CA GLN A 36 -11.08 2.09 -11.79
C GLN A 36 -10.50 1.80 -10.41
N ILE A 37 -11.28 2.04 -9.35
CA ILE A 37 -10.87 1.78 -7.96
C ILE A 37 -10.62 0.28 -7.74
N THR A 38 -11.52 -0.59 -8.22
CA THR A 38 -11.33 -2.06 -8.08
C THR A 38 -10.08 -2.54 -8.81
N LYS A 39 -9.84 -2.05 -10.04
CA LYS A 39 -8.64 -2.38 -10.81
C LYS A 39 -7.36 -1.90 -10.12
N GLU A 40 -7.38 -0.71 -9.52
CA GLU A 40 -6.25 -0.19 -8.76
C GLU A 40 -5.97 -1.02 -7.51
N ARG A 41 -7.01 -1.45 -6.80
CA ARG A 41 -6.89 -2.36 -5.65
C ARG A 41 -6.24 -3.67 -6.06
N GLU A 42 -6.77 -4.33 -7.09
CA GLU A 42 -6.21 -5.59 -7.61
C GLU A 42 -4.74 -5.43 -8.03
N THR A 43 -4.42 -4.33 -8.71
CA THR A 43 -3.04 -4.02 -9.11
C THR A 43 -2.14 -3.78 -7.90
N GLY A 44 -2.66 -3.10 -6.87
CA GLY A 44 -2.00 -2.87 -5.60
C GLY A 44 -1.68 -4.17 -4.88
N SER A 45 -2.66 -5.06 -4.74
CA SER A 45 -2.51 -6.39 -4.12
C SER A 45 -1.48 -7.25 -4.85
N LYS A 46 -1.54 -7.29 -6.19
CA LYS A 46 -0.56 -8.02 -7.01
C LYS A 46 0.85 -7.46 -6.82
N ARG A 47 0.99 -6.13 -6.82
CA ARG A 47 2.30 -5.46 -6.60
C ARG A 47 2.85 -5.79 -5.22
N LYS A 48 2.02 -5.71 -4.18
CA LYS A 48 2.40 -6.09 -2.81
C LYS A 48 2.88 -7.53 -2.75
N TYR A 49 2.07 -8.47 -3.24
CA TYR A 49 2.40 -9.89 -3.24
C TYR A 49 3.76 -10.16 -3.90
N LEU A 50 4.00 -9.58 -5.07
CA LEU A 50 5.27 -9.74 -5.78
C LEU A 50 6.45 -9.12 -5.01
N ALA A 51 6.26 -7.94 -4.40
CA ALA A 51 7.28 -7.28 -3.61
C ALA A 51 7.65 -8.07 -2.34
N LEU A 52 6.65 -8.60 -1.64
CA LEU A 52 6.84 -9.43 -0.45
C LEU A 52 7.54 -10.75 -0.79
N THR A 53 7.10 -11.42 -1.85
CA THR A 53 7.73 -12.66 -2.32
C THR A 53 9.19 -12.43 -2.73
N ALA A 54 9.47 -11.35 -3.47
CA ALA A 54 10.84 -11.01 -3.85
C ALA A 54 11.72 -10.70 -2.63
N HIS A 55 11.19 -9.96 -1.64
CA HIS A 55 11.90 -9.66 -0.41
C HIS A 55 12.20 -10.92 0.42
N ALA A 56 11.22 -11.80 0.58
CA ALA A 56 11.38 -13.08 1.28
C ALA A 56 12.44 -13.96 0.61
N ASN A 57 12.42 -14.06 -0.73
CA ASN A 57 13.42 -14.82 -1.49
C ASN A 57 14.83 -14.24 -1.33
N ALA A 58 14.97 -12.91 -1.33
CA ALA A 58 16.26 -12.25 -1.13
C ALA A 58 16.82 -12.51 0.28
N GLN A 59 15.95 -12.53 1.31
CA GLN A 59 16.35 -12.89 2.67
C GLN A 59 16.74 -14.36 2.79
N ALA A 60 15.97 -15.27 2.20
CA ALA A 60 16.28 -16.69 2.19
C ALA A 60 17.62 -16.98 1.49
N ALA A 61 17.93 -16.27 0.39
CA ALA A 61 19.21 -16.41 -0.30
C ALA A 61 20.42 -15.96 0.54
N GLN A 62 20.22 -15.05 1.49
CA GLN A 62 21.26 -14.63 2.45
C GLN A 62 21.41 -15.61 3.61
N GLN A 63 20.38 -16.42 3.91
CA GLN A 63 20.41 -17.44 4.97
C GLN A 63 20.59 -18.84 4.37
N VAL A 64 21.84 -19.30 4.28
CA VAL A 64 22.21 -20.62 3.75
C VAL A 64 21.35 -21.72 4.37
N GLY A 65 20.59 -22.45 3.53
CA GLY A 65 19.74 -23.58 3.94
C GLY A 65 18.26 -23.24 4.18
N THR A 66 17.82 -21.99 4.00
CA THR A 66 16.42 -21.59 4.19
C THR A 66 15.63 -21.66 2.88
N MET A 67 14.47 -22.31 2.91
CA MET A 67 13.56 -22.38 1.76
C MET A 67 12.88 -21.03 1.50
N PRO A 68 12.55 -20.71 0.23
CA PRO A 68 11.82 -19.49 -0.09
C PRO A 68 10.48 -19.45 0.64
N ALA A 69 10.29 -18.43 1.48
CA ALA A 69 9.06 -18.26 2.25
C ALA A 69 7.98 -17.63 1.38
N THR A 70 6.84 -18.31 1.23
CA THR A 70 5.63 -17.74 0.63
C THR A 70 4.89 -16.93 1.69
N VAL A 71 4.87 -15.60 1.54
CA VAL A 71 4.05 -14.73 2.39
C VAL A 71 2.59 -14.91 1.97
N GLN A 72 1.77 -15.49 2.85
CA GLN A 72 0.33 -15.62 2.62
C GLN A 72 -0.35 -14.27 2.80
N ILE A 73 -1.11 -13.85 1.79
CA ILE A 73 -1.90 -12.61 1.83
C ILE A 73 -2.99 -12.72 2.90
N GLY A 74 -3.19 -11.66 3.66
CA GLY A 74 -4.12 -11.55 4.79
C GLY A 74 -3.72 -12.38 6.00
N SER A 75 -2.50 -12.92 6.04
CA SER A 75 -2.00 -13.64 7.21
C SER A 75 -1.56 -12.69 8.32
N GLU A 76 -1.60 -13.16 9.56
CA GLU A 76 -1.06 -12.42 10.70
C GLU A 76 0.44 -12.14 10.56
N GLN A 77 1.18 -13.05 9.90
CA GLN A 77 2.59 -12.89 9.59
C GLN A 77 2.84 -11.74 8.60
N GLU A 78 2.00 -11.63 7.56
CA GLU A 78 2.03 -10.49 6.64
C GLU A 78 1.76 -9.20 7.41
N MET A 79 0.68 -9.14 8.19
CA MET A 79 0.33 -7.98 9.00
C MET A 79 1.49 -7.54 9.89
N ALA A 80 2.08 -8.47 10.64
CA ALA A 80 3.20 -8.19 11.51
C ALA A 80 4.41 -7.64 10.73
N LEU A 81 4.77 -8.26 9.60
CA LEU A 81 5.85 -7.78 8.74
C LEU A 81 5.60 -6.33 8.26
N LEU A 82 4.39 -6.03 7.82
CA LEU A 82 4.05 -4.70 7.33
C LEU A 82 4.08 -3.67 8.44
N ALA A 83 3.41 -3.94 9.56
CA ALA A 83 3.24 -2.99 10.65
C ALA A 83 4.52 -2.75 11.46
N THR A 84 5.27 -3.79 11.80
CA THR A 84 6.41 -3.68 12.73
C THR A 84 7.74 -3.51 12.02
N ARG A 85 7.86 -4.00 10.78
CA ARG A 85 9.10 -3.92 10.01
C ARG A 85 9.04 -2.88 8.90
N PHE A 86 8.13 -3.01 7.93
CA PHE A 86 8.11 -2.08 6.78
C PHE A 86 7.63 -0.68 7.15
N ALA A 87 6.67 -0.57 8.08
CA ALA A 87 6.16 0.71 8.58
C ALA A 87 7.02 1.33 9.70
N ASN A 88 8.24 0.83 9.92
CA ASN A 88 9.17 1.33 10.91
C ASN A 88 10.14 2.38 10.32
N ALA A 89 10.30 3.52 11.00
CA ALA A 89 11.18 4.60 10.58
C ALA A 89 12.67 4.21 10.55
N GLU A 90 13.11 3.32 11.44
CA GLU A 90 14.47 2.76 11.48
C GLU A 90 14.72 1.83 10.30
N PHE A 91 13.75 0.99 9.95
CA PHE A 91 13.82 0.17 8.74
C PHE A 91 14.06 1.04 7.49
N ALA A 92 13.29 2.12 7.34
CA ALA A 92 13.49 3.04 6.22
C ALA A 92 14.84 3.78 6.26
N ARG A 93 15.53 3.82 7.41
CA ARG A 93 16.87 4.42 7.55
C ARG A 93 17.97 3.44 7.17
N ASP A 94 17.88 2.21 7.66
CA ASP A 94 19.01 1.29 7.73
C ASP A 94 18.91 0.12 6.73
N ALA A 95 17.70 -0.21 6.26
CA ALA A 95 17.51 -1.29 5.30
C ALA A 95 18.21 -1.00 3.97
N ASP A 96 18.62 -2.04 3.24
CA ASP A 96 19.24 -1.90 1.92
C ASP A 96 18.27 -1.32 0.87
N ALA A 97 18.80 -0.92 -0.30
CA ALA A 97 18.01 -0.29 -1.35
C ALA A 97 16.90 -1.19 -1.91
N SER A 98 17.11 -2.51 -1.93
CA SER A 98 16.12 -3.48 -2.43
C SER A 98 14.95 -3.64 -1.46
N ALA A 99 15.24 -3.68 -0.16
CA ALA A 99 14.25 -3.73 0.91
C ALA A 99 13.43 -2.43 0.98
N VAL A 100 14.08 -1.27 0.82
CA VAL A 100 13.39 0.03 0.69
C VAL A 100 12.45 0.04 -0.52
N LEU A 101 12.90 -0.49 -1.66
CA LEU A 101 12.08 -0.55 -2.87
C LEU A 101 10.89 -1.51 -2.72
N ALA A 102 11.09 -2.65 -2.06
CA ALA A 102 10.02 -3.60 -1.76
C ALA A 102 8.96 -2.95 -0.86
N ALA A 103 9.35 -2.34 0.26
CA ALA A 103 8.42 -1.63 1.14
C ALA A 103 7.70 -0.48 0.41
N SER A 104 8.43 0.29 -0.41
CA SER A 104 7.83 1.34 -1.24
C SER A 104 6.80 0.80 -2.24
N ALA A 105 6.98 -0.43 -2.75
CA ALA A 105 6.04 -1.06 -3.67
C ALA A 105 4.80 -1.56 -2.91
N VAL A 106 4.96 -2.09 -1.70
CA VAL A 106 3.85 -2.50 -0.83
C VAL A 106 2.95 -1.31 -0.50
N PHE A 107 3.52 -0.20 -0.03
CA PHE A 107 2.78 1.03 0.29
C PHE A 107 2.39 1.87 -0.93
N GLY A 108 2.59 1.32 -2.13
CA GLY A 108 2.15 1.93 -3.37
C GLY A 108 2.86 3.19 -3.84
N ILE A 109 3.95 3.57 -3.17
CA ILE A 109 4.83 4.70 -3.52
C ILE A 109 5.48 4.50 -4.90
N VAL A 110 5.79 3.25 -5.26
CA VAL A 110 6.35 2.88 -6.58
C VAL A 110 5.48 1.87 -7.31
N LYS A 111 5.49 1.90 -8.64
CA LYS A 111 4.70 0.95 -9.47
C LYS A 111 5.38 -0.41 -9.67
N SER A 112 6.62 -0.60 -9.23
CA SER A 112 7.37 -1.85 -9.38
C SER A 112 8.40 -2.02 -8.26
N HIS A 113 8.58 -3.26 -7.78
CA HIS A 113 9.63 -3.65 -6.85
C HIS A 113 10.94 -4.01 -7.57
N GLN A 114 10.92 -4.12 -8.91
CA GLN A 114 12.11 -4.39 -9.71
C GLN A 114 12.81 -3.08 -10.08
N PRO A 115 14.13 -2.99 -9.90
CA PRO A 115 14.89 -1.80 -10.29
C PRO A 115 14.93 -1.67 -11.81
N ARG A 116 14.36 -0.59 -12.36
CA ARG A 116 14.45 -0.27 -13.80
C ARG A 116 15.69 0.56 -14.18
N PHE A 117 16.27 1.25 -13.20
CA PHE A 117 17.46 2.09 -13.33
C PHE A 117 18.38 1.76 -12.13
N GLY A 118 19.69 1.61 -12.34
CA GLY A 118 20.63 1.02 -11.37
C GLY A 118 20.45 1.42 -9.88
N GLY A 119 20.80 0.49 -8.98
CA GLY A 119 20.46 0.53 -7.55
C GLY A 119 20.85 1.80 -6.77
N LEU A 120 21.81 2.59 -7.26
CA LEU A 120 22.27 3.82 -6.60
C LEU A 120 21.18 4.91 -6.57
N LEU A 121 20.40 5.08 -7.64
CA LEU A 121 19.32 6.07 -7.69
C LEU A 121 18.11 5.64 -6.85
N MET A 122 17.95 4.33 -6.63
CA MET A 122 16.81 3.76 -5.91
C MET A 122 16.81 4.17 -4.44
N GLY A 123 17.96 4.04 -3.76
CA GLY A 123 18.10 4.44 -2.36
C GLY A 123 17.92 5.95 -2.16
N ALA A 124 18.55 6.76 -3.02
CA ALA A 124 18.51 8.21 -2.90
C ALA A 124 17.10 8.81 -3.15
N VAL A 125 16.31 8.22 -4.05
CA VAL A 125 14.98 8.74 -4.40
C VAL A 125 13.87 8.14 -3.54
N TYR A 126 13.88 6.82 -3.31
CA TYR A 126 12.75 6.15 -2.66
C TYR A 126 12.86 6.12 -1.14
N ARG A 127 14.08 6.14 -0.57
CA ARG A 127 14.24 6.24 0.88
C ARG A 127 13.61 7.50 1.48
N PRO A 128 13.85 8.73 0.98
CA PRO A 128 13.20 9.91 1.54
C PRO A 128 11.69 9.91 1.33
N ARG A 129 11.20 9.34 0.21
CA ARG A 129 9.76 9.20 -0.06
C ARG A 129 9.10 8.23 0.92
N LEU A 130 9.72 7.07 1.15
CA LEU A 130 9.26 6.09 2.13
C LEU A 130 9.23 6.72 3.52
N ARG A 131 10.31 7.38 3.97
CA ARG A 131 10.34 8.07 5.27
C ARG A 131 9.22 9.09 5.43
N LYS A 132 8.94 9.90 4.39
CA LYS A 132 7.84 10.85 4.39
C LYS A 132 6.49 10.15 4.53
N TYR A 133 6.31 9.04 3.81
CA TYR A 133 5.08 8.24 3.87
C TYR A 133 4.88 7.57 5.24
N LEU A 134 5.94 7.04 5.84
CA LEU A 134 5.87 6.44 7.18
C LEU A 134 5.50 7.46 8.26
N ARG A 135 6.01 8.69 8.15
CA ARG A 135 5.58 9.80 9.01
C ARG A 135 4.11 10.14 8.81
N TYR A 136 3.63 10.13 7.57
CA TYR A 136 2.20 10.30 7.28
C TYR A 136 1.37 9.21 7.98
N LEU A 137 1.74 7.93 7.84
CA LEU A 137 1.04 6.83 8.50
C LEU A 137 1.08 6.94 10.03
N GLU A 138 2.18 7.40 10.61
CA GLU A 138 2.29 7.61 12.06
C GLU A 138 1.33 8.70 12.56
N ILE A 139 1.26 9.83 11.86
CA ILE A 139 0.31 10.90 12.16
C ILE A 139 -1.14 10.39 12.01
N ASP A 140 -1.42 9.69 10.92
CA ASP A 140 -2.75 9.12 10.64
C ASP A 140 -3.17 8.08 11.70
N ASP A 141 -2.28 7.16 12.08
CA ASP A 141 -2.51 6.21 13.17
C ASP A 141 -2.79 6.93 14.51
N GLY A 142 -2.15 8.08 14.77
CA GLY A 142 -2.43 8.94 15.92
C GLY A 142 -3.83 9.56 15.86
N MET A 143 -4.17 10.20 14.73
CA MET A 143 -5.48 10.83 14.53
C MET A 143 -6.64 9.83 14.64
N ILE A 144 -6.46 8.60 14.14
CA ILE A 144 -7.48 7.55 14.26
C ILE A 144 -7.69 7.18 15.74
N ARG A 145 -6.61 7.05 16.53
CA ARG A 145 -6.72 6.72 17.96
C ARG A 145 -7.42 7.84 18.73
N ASP A 146 -7.06 9.08 18.46
CA ASP A 146 -7.64 10.26 19.12
C ASP A 146 -9.11 10.48 18.69
N GLY A 147 -9.45 10.15 17.45
CA GLY A 147 -10.78 10.28 16.84
C GLY A 147 -11.80 9.20 17.22
N GLY A 148 -11.61 8.48 18.34
CA GLY A 148 -12.51 7.41 18.79
C GLY A 148 -12.15 6.01 18.28
N GLY A 149 -10.96 5.84 17.71
CA GLY A 149 -10.46 4.57 17.19
C GLY A 149 -11.18 4.11 15.92
N VAL A 150 -10.98 2.85 15.55
CA VAL A 150 -11.56 2.27 14.32
C VAL A 150 -13.09 2.36 14.25
N ARG A 151 -13.77 2.39 15.41
CA ARG A 151 -15.23 2.57 15.49
C ARG A 151 -15.70 3.97 15.10
N GLY A 152 -14.84 4.97 15.20
CA GLY A 152 -15.13 6.35 14.79
C GLY A 152 -15.09 6.57 13.28
N LEU A 153 -14.54 5.62 12.52
CA LEU A 153 -14.38 5.73 11.08
C LEU A 153 -15.60 5.19 10.32
N SER A 154 -15.95 5.86 9.24
CA SER A 154 -16.83 5.35 8.18
C SER A 154 -16.25 4.10 7.51
N VAL A 155 -17.09 3.35 6.81
CA VAL A 155 -16.67 2.14 6.08
C VAL A 155 -15.62 2.48 5.02
N GLU A 156 -15.79 3.61 4.35
CA GLU A 156 -14.88 4.12 3.33
C GLU A 156 -13.52 4.49 3.92
N GLU A 157 -13.50 5.20 5.05
CA GLU A 157 -12.26 5.58 5.74
C GLU A 157 -11.46 4.36 6.20
N VAL A 158 -12.13 3.32 6.71
CA VAL A 158 -11.47 2.05 7.07
C VAL A 158 -10.80 1.42 5.85
N ARG A 159 -11.48 1.40 4.70
CA ARG A 159 -10.93 0.85 3.45
C ARG A 159 -9.73 1.64 2.96
N PHE A 160 -9.82 2.97 2.94
CA PHE A 160 -8.70 3.82 2.55
C PHE A 160 -7.51 3.64 3.49
N ALA A 161 -7.75 3.61 4.80
CA ALA A 161 -6.71 3.38 5.80
C ALA A 161 -5.98 2.05 5.57
N LEU A 162 -6.72 0.97 5.27
CA LEU A 162 -6.12 -0.34 4.96
C LEU A 162 -5.34 -0.31 3.64
N GLU A 163 -5.86 0.31 2.59
CA GLU A 163 -5.15 0.44 1.30
C GLU A 163 -3.80 1.12 1.46
N GLU A 164 -3.74 2.21 2.22
CA GLU A 164 -2.52 2.96 2.52
C GLU A 164 -1.51 2.14 3.33
N ARG A 165 -2.01 1.25 4.19
CA ARG A 165 -1.20 0.32 5.00
C ARG A 165 -0.78 -0.95 4.23
N GLY A 166 -1.13 -1.05 2.95
CA GLY A 166 -0.84 -2.23 2.12
C GLY A 166 -1.79 -3.42 2.38
N LEU A 167 -2.94 -3.18 2.99
CA LEU A 167 -3.89 -4.20 3.43
C LEU A 167 -5.22 -4.15 2.67
N GLY A 168 -5.30 -3.45 1.55
CA GLY A 168 -6.55 -3.27 0.78
C GLY A 168 -7.18 -4.56 0.23
N ASP A 169 -6.52 -5.71 0.32
CA ASP A 169 -7.02 -7.03 -0.07
C ASP A 169 -7.57 -7.87 1.09
N VAL A 170 -7.46 -7.43 2.34
CA VAL A 170 -7.92 -8.21 3.50
C VAL A 170 -9.42 -8.56 3.43
N GLY A 171 -10.23 -7.66 2.87
CA GLY A 171 -11.66 -7.88 2.63
C GLY A 171 -11.95 -8.90 1.51
N SER A 172 -10.99 -9.20 0.63
CA SER A 172 -11.16 -10.18 -0.46
C SER A 172 -11.01 -11.64 0.01
N ILE A 173 -10.42 -11.87 1.19
CA ILE A 173 -10.07 -13.20 1.72
C ILE A 173 -11.21 -13.77 2.59
N LEU A 174 -12.45 -13.31 2.38
CA LEU A 174 -13.57 -13.73 3.21
C LEU A 174 -13.84 -15.23 3.10
N ARG A 175 -13.85 -15.90 4.25
CA ARG A 175 -14.55 -17.17 4.42
C ARG A 175 -16.06 -16.90 4.39
N LYS A 176 -16.84 -17.78 3.75
CA LYS A 176 -18.31 -17.68 3.65
C LYS A 176 -18.92 -17.31 5.02
N GLY A 177 -19.76 -16.27 5.04
CA GLY A 177 -20.58 -15.89 6.20
C GLY A 177 -20.08 -14.72 7.05
N ARG A 178 -18.87 -14.18 6.83
CA ARG A 178 -18.43 -12.93 7.50
C ARG A 178 -18.76 -11.69 6.67
N LYS A 179 -19.13 -10.59 7.33
CA LYS A 179 -19.24 -9.28 6.68
C LYS A 179 -17.83 -8.76 6.38
N VAL A 180 -17.64 -8.21 5.18
CA VAL A 180 -16.37 -7.62 4.73
C VAL A 180 -15.89 -6.56 5.73
N GLU A 181 -16.80 -5.69 6.15
CA GLU A 181 -16.53 -4.59 7.06
C GLU A 181 -15.92 -5.04 8.39
N ASP A 182 -16.47 -6.08 9.01
CA ASP A 182 -15.97 -6.58 10.31
C ASP A 182 -14.52 -7.06 10.20
N VAL A 183 -14.17 -7.67 9.07
CA VAL A 183 -12.81 -8.14 8.79
C VAL A 183 -11.86 -6.97 8.54
N GLU A 184 -12.30 -5.98 7.77
CA GLU A 184 -11.53 -4.75 7.50
C GLU A 184 -11.27 -3.97 8.80
N ARG A 185 -12.30 -3.74 9.61
CA ARG A 185 -12.17 -3.04 10.91
C ARG A 185 -11.22 -3.78 11.84
N LYS A 186 -11.39 -5.09 12.00
CA LYS A 186 -10.49 -5.90 12.83
C LYS A 186 -9.04 -5.85 12.35
N ALA A 187 -8.81 -5.88 11.04
CA ALA A 187 -7.46 -5.77 10.49
C ALA A 187 -6.81 -4.43 10.81
N LEU A 188 -7.58 -3.32 10.74
CA LEU A 188 -7.08 -2.00 11.10
C LEU A 188 -6.81 -1.89 12.61
N GLU A 189 -7.64 -2.49 13.46
CA GLU A 189 -7.38 -2.58 14.91
C GLU A 189 -6.07 -3.31 15.19
N MET A 190 -5.86 -4.46 14.56
CA MET A 190 -4.61 -5.23 14.68
C MET A 190 -3.39 -4.45 14.21
N TRP A 191 -3.50 -3.70 13.11
CA TRP A 191 -2.44 -2.80 12.65
C TRP A 191 -2.09 -1.76 13.71
N LEU A 192 -3.10 -1.06 14.23
CA LEU A 192 -2.91 0.00 15.22
C LEU A 192 -2.31 -0.53 16.51
N ASP A 193 -2.71 -1.73 16.94
CA ASP A 193 -2.19 -2.42 18.12
C ASP A 193 -0.73 -2.85 17.92
N ALA A 194 -0.38 -3.41 16.76
CA ALA A 194 1.00 -3.77 16.43
C ALA A 194 1.95 -2.56 16.41
N ARG A 195 1.42 -1.35 16.21
CA ARG A 195 2.18 -0.08 16.18
C ARG A 195 2.06 0.75 17.47
N LYS A 196 1.59 0.19 18.58
CA LYS A 196 1.54 0.88 19.89
C LYS A 196 2.89 0.98 20.62
N GLY A 197 3.96 0.42 20.04
CA GLY A 197 5.33 0.46 20.58
C GLY A 197 6.10 1.69 20.12
#